data_AF-A0A951ZKS2-F1
#
_entry.id   AF-A0A951ZKS2-F1
#
_cell.length_a   1.000
_cell.length_b   1.000
_cell.length_c   1.000
_cell.angle_alpha   90.00
_cell.angle_beta   90.00
_cell.angle_gamma   90.00
#
_symmetry.space_group_name_H-M   'P 1'
#
loop_
_entity.id
_entity.type
_entity.pdbx_description
1 polymer ?
#
loop_
_entity_poly.entity_id
_entity_poly.type
_entity_poly.pdbx_seq_one_letter_code
_entity_poly.pdbx_strand_id
1 'polypeptide(L)'
;YINQVPTTADQFCWALLCYNPSTIVSTNSQLIGAHDTTALADVLKPQFFSKASASEPDFAGTVTIRYVAYVDGNPNDSAYIDVSYSTLASVENIKENNKISDFYPNPARDIVTFNYQIENTQEATLSIYDLTGSKVKDIRFNALSGSLKTDLSALKPGVYFYTFYVRGKAIATKRIVIAR
;
A
#
# COMPACT_ATOMS: atom_id res chain seq x y z
N TYR A 1 -18.21 10.81 22.29
CA TYR A 1 -18.52 11.44 21.00
C TYR A 1 -17.63 10.81 19.95
N ILE A 2 -18.18 9.96 19.09
CA ILE A 2 -17.47 9.46 17.93
C ILE A 2 -17.70 10.50 16.83
N ASN A 3 -16.68 11.30 16.54
CA ASN A 3 -16.68 12.08 15.31
C ASN A 3 -16.51 11.08 14.18
N GLN A 4 -17.61 10.66 13.55
CA GLN A 4 -17.55 9.77 12.39
C GLN A 4 -16.87 10.52 11.25
N VAL A 5 -15.60 10.21 11.03
CA VAL A 5 -14.88 10.67 9.85
C VAL A 5 -15.30 9.76 8.69
N PRO A 6 -15.78 10.30 7.55
CA PRO A 6 -16.40 9.51 6.48
C PRO A 6 -15.54 8.33 5.94
N THR A 7 -14.22 8.45 6.02
CA THR A 7 -13.25 7.45 5.54
C THR A 7 -12.73 6.52 6.65
N THR A 8 -13.48 6.40 7.75
CA THR A 8 -13.07 5.61 8.91
C THR A 8 -14.18 4.68 9.38
N ALA A 9 -13.80 3.60 10.06
CA ALA A 9 -14.71 2.76 10.81
C ALA A 9 -14.05 2.28 12.10
N ASP A 10 -14.83 2.22 13.17
CA ASP A 10 -14.41 1.70 14.45
C ASP A 10 -15.19 0.42 14.79
N GLN A 11 -14.50 -0.54 15.39
CA GLN A 11 -15.07 -1.75 15.93
C GLN A 11 -14.49 -1.93 17.34
N PHE A 12 -15.23 -2.56 18.25
CA PHE A 12 -14.64 -2.91 19.54
C PHE A 12 -15.05 -4.32 19.94
N CYS A 13 -14.16 -5.02 20.61
CA CYS A 13 -14.49 -6.26 21.27
C CYS A 13 -14.55 -6.07 22.78
N TRP A 14 -15.59 -6.62 23.40
CA TRP A 14 -15.79 -6.65 24.83
C TRP A 14 -16.10 -8.08 25.31
N ALA A 15 -15.31 -8.59 26.25
CA ALA A 15 -15.49 -9.91 26.87
C ALA A 15 -15.80 -11.03 25.85
N LEU A 16 -14.85 -11.23 24.93
CA LEU A 16 -14.85 -12.22 23.83
C LEU A 16 -15.82 -11.98 22.67
N LEU A 17 -16.73 -10.99 22.75
CA LEU A 17 -17.62 -10.62 21.66
C LEU A 17 -17.13 -9.36 20.95
N CYS A 18 -17.24 -9.32 19.62
CA CYS A 18 -16.89 -8.15 18.83
C CYS A 18 -18.13 -7.49 18.21
N TYR A 19 -18.17 -6.16 18.29
CA TYR A 19 -19.33 -5.34 17.95
C TYR A 19 -19.04 -4.48 16.73
N ASN A 20 -19.92 -4.55 15.74
CA ASN A 20 -19.84 -3.74 14.52
C ASN A 20 -19.93 -2.24 14.81
N PRO A 21 -19.49 -1.37 13.87
CA PRO A 21 -19.52 0.09 14.04
C PRO A 21 -20.91 0.69 14.34
N SER A 22 -21.99 -0.03 14.05
CA SER A 22 -23.36 0.40 14.36
C SER A 22 -23.76 0.17 15.82
N THR A 23 -22.99 -0.61 16.55
CA THR A 23 -23.21 -0.90 17.97
C THR A 23 -22.26 -0.05 18.80
N ILE A 24 -22.80 0.77 19.70
CA ILE A 24 -22.02 1.72 20.52
C ILE A 24 -21.92 1.33 21.99
N VAL A 25 -22.61 0.26 22.40
CA VAL A 25 -22.63 -0.29 23.76
C VAL A 25 -22.65 -1.81 23.66
N SER A 26 -21.84 -2.51 24.47
CA SER A 26 -21.82 -3.97 24.49
C SER A 26 -23.13 -4.53 25.03
N THR A 27 -23.52 -5.70 24.54
CA THR A 27 -24.71 -6.42 25.03
C THR A 27 -24.42 -7.30 26.24
N ASN A 28 -23.15 -7.57 26.53
CA ASN A 28 -22.69 -8.31 27.70
C ASN A 28 -21.96 -7.39 28.69
N SER A 29 -22.13 -7.69 29.98
CA SER A 29 -21.32 -7.16 31.06
C SER A 29 -20.23 -8.18 31.45
N GLN A 30 -19.14 -7.67 32.01
CA GLN A 30 -18.02 -8.47 32.50
C GLN A 30 -17.73 -8.07 33.95
N LEU A 31 -17.59 -9.06 34.83
CA LEU A 31 -17.12 -8.80 36.19
C LEU A 31 -15.64 -8.44 36.15
N ILE A 32 -15.30 -7.26 36.64
CA ILE A 32 -13.93 -6.78 36.83
C ILE A 32 -13.73 -6.58 38.33
N GLY A 33 -12.88 -7.41 38.92
CA GLY A 33 -12.60 -7.34 40.36
C GLY A 33 -11.76 -6.12 40.75
N ALA A 34 -11.80 -5.76 42.04
CA ALA A 34 -10.83 -4.81 42.57
C ALA A 34 -9.41 -5.37 42.41
N HIS A 35 -8.48 -4.54 41.94
CA HIS A 35 -7.10 -4.94 41.62
C HIS A 35 -6.97 -6.04 40.56
N ASP A 36 -8.02 -6.31 39.79
CA ASP A 36 -7.95 -7.27 38.71
C ASP A 36 -7.02 -6.74 37.61
N THR A 37 -5.92 -7.46 37.39
CA THR A 37 -4.96 -7.20 36.31
C THR A 37 -5.02 -8.28 35.24
N THR A 38 -6.11 -9.08 35.15
CA THR A 38 -6.40 -9.89 33.96
C THR A 38 -6.01 -9.06 32.76
N ALA A 39 -5.14 -9.59 31.90
CA ALA A 39 -4.47 -8.79 30.88
C ALA A 39 -5.54 -8.01 30.13
N LEU A 40 -5.66 -6.70 30.41
CA LEU A 40 -6.76 -5.84 29.93
C LEU A 40 -6.91 -5.92 28.41
N ALA A 41 -5.84 -6.35 27.75
CA ALA A 41 -5.81 -6.81 26.37
C ALA A 41 -6.98 -7.76 26.01
N ASP A 42 -7.43 -8.67 26.86
CA ASP A 42 -8.48 -9.64 26.53
C ASP A 42 -9.90 -9.15 26.77
N VAL A 43 -10.09 -8.11 27.59
CA VAL A 43 -11.42 -7.61 27.94
C VAL A 43 -11.90 -6.58 26.92
N LEU A 44 -11.08 -5.56 26.61
CA LEU A 44 -11.41 -4.53 25.61
C LEU A 44 -10.36 -4.54 24.49
N LYS A 45 -10.78 -4.91 23.27
CA LYS A 45 -9.94 -4.81 22.06
C LYS A 45 -10.55 -3.75 21.14
N PRO A 46 -10.13 -2.48 21.24
CA PRO A 46 -10.60 -1.46 20.33
C PRO A 46 -9.90 -1.63 18.97
N GLN A 47 -10.63 -1.45 17.89
CA GLN A 47 -10.15 -1.61 16.52
C GLN A 47 -10.57 -0.42 15.69
N PHE A 48 -9.66 0.03 14.84
CA PHE A 48 -9.87 1.17 13.95
C PHE A 48 -9.40 0.81 12.54
N PHE A 49 -10.21 1.16 11.56
CA PHE A 49 -9.96 0.88 10.16
C PHE A 49 -10.07 2.17 9.34
N SER A 50 -9.05 2.48 8.53
CA SER A 50 -9.22 3.40 7.41
C SER A 50 -9.95 2.68 6.28
N LYS A 51 -10.92 3.36 5.68
CA LYS A 51 -11.65 2.88 4.50
C LYS A 51 -11.25 3.75 3.32
N ALA A 52 -10.17 3.40 2.63
CA ALA A 52 -9.96 3.90 1.27
C ALA A 52 -11.11 3.44 0.37
N SER A 53 -11.57 4.34 -0.49
CA SER A 53 -12.46 4.00 -1.60
C SER A 53 -11.89 4.55 -2.89
N ALA A 54 -12.45 4.15 -4.04
CA ALA A 54 -12.00 4.69 -5.33
C ALA A 54 -12.19 6.22 -5.45
N SER A 55 -13.07 6.82 -4.64
CA SER A 55 -13.40 8.24 -4.64
C SER A 55 -12.88 9.03 -3.44
N GLU A 56 -12.35 8.36 -2.42
CA GLU A 56 -11.90 8.99 -1.18
C GLU A 56 -10.58 8.33 -0.74
N PRO A 57 -9.50 9.12 -0.54
CA PRO A 57 -8.22 8.57 -0.09
C PRO A 57 -8.33 7.96 1.31
N ASP A 58 -7.35 7.13 1.66
CA ASP A 58 -7.21 6.67 3.04
C ASP A 58 -7.20 7.87 3.99
N PHE A 59 -7.91 7.74 5.12
CA PHE A 59 -7.83 8.73 6.18
C PHE A 59 -6.37 8.92 6.58
N ALA A 60 -5.92 10.16 6.57
CA ALA A 60 -4.60 10.58 7.03
C ALA A 60 -4.76 11.60 8.14
N GLY A 61 -4.23 11.28 9.32
CA GLY A 61 -4.37 12.12 10.48
C GLY A 61 -4.48 11.31 11.76
N THR A 62 -4.86 12.00 12.83
CA THR A 62 -5.07 11.35 14.13
C THR A 62 -6.54 11.47 14.52
N VAL A 63 -7.13 10.35 14.88
CA VAL A 63 -8.47 10.29 15.49
C VAL A 63 -8.33 9.79 16.91
N THR A 64 -9.11 10.35 17.83
CA THR A 64 -9.15 9.90 19.23
C THR A 64 -10.56 9.43 19.55
N ILE A 65 -10.66 8.20 20.06
CA ILE A 65 -11.92 7.56 20.45
C ILE A 65 -11.90 7.36 21.97
N ARG A 66 -12.96 7.82 22.64
CA ARG A 66 -13.17 7.60 24.07
C ARG A 66 -14.01 6.35 24.31
N TYR A 67 -13.45 5.36 25.00
CA TYR A 67 -14.16 4.18 25.47
C TYR A 67 -14.55 4.38 26.93
N VAL A 68 -15.84 4.20 27.24
CA VAL A 68 -16.39 4.38 28.59
C VAL A 68 -16.89 3.02 29.09
N ALA A 69 -16.37 2.59 30.24
CA ALA A 69 -16.90 1.46 31.00
C ALA A 69 -17.71 2.00 32.18
N TYR A 70 -18.88 1.44 32.42
CA TYR A 70 -19.75 1.84 33.51
C TYR A 70 -20.31 0.62 34.23
N VAL A 71 -20.72 0.81 35.49
CA VAL A 71 -21.34 -0.26 36.29
C VAL A 71 -22.71 -0.61 35.69
N ASP A 72 -22.95 -1.91 35.48
CA ASP A 72 -24.24 -2.38 34.96
C ASP A 72 -25.39 -1.92 35.86
N GLY A 73 -26.40 -1.29 35.27
CA GLY A 73 -27.50 -0.64 35.99
C GLY A 73 -27.20 0.73 36.62
N ASN A 74 -25.95 1.23 36.59
CA ASN A 74 -25.59 2.57 37.07
C ASN A 74 -24.58 3.29 36.13
N PRO A 75 -25.05 3.92 35.04
CA PRO A 75 -24.19 4.63 34.09
C PRO A 75 -23.43 5.84 34.65
N ASN A 76 -23.81 6.35 35.83
CA ASN A 76 -23.12 7.48 36.47
C ASN A 76 -21.82 7.06 37.16
N ASP A 77 -21.68 5.77 37.48
CA ASP A 77 -20.44 5.20 37.99
C ASP A 77 -19.65 4.62 36.82
N SER A 78 -18.71 5.42 36.30
CA SER A 78 -17.99 5.11 35.06
C SER A 78 -16.53 5.52 35.10
N ALA A 79 -15.72 4.83 34.30
CA ALA A 79 -14.34 5.16 34.00
C ALA A 79 -14.16 5.17 32.47
N TYR A 80 -13.15 5.88 31.98
CA TYR A 80 -12.90 5.96 30.54
C TYR A 80 -11.42 5.92 30.20
N ILE A 81 -11.14 5.52 28.96
CA ILE A 81 -9.84 5.65 28.30
C ILE A 81 -10.00 6.35 26.97
N ASP A 82 -9.00 7.16 26.60
CA ASP A 82 -8.90 7.77 25.27
C ASP A 82 -7.84 7.01 24.46
N VAL A 83 -8.23 6.52 23.29
CA VAL A 83 -7.35 5.80 22.37
C VAL A 83 -7.17 6.62 21.11
N SER A 84 -5.93 7.04 20.85
CA SER A 84 -5.57 7.81 19.66
C SER A 84 -4.97 6.89 18.59
N TYR A 85 -5.58 6.90 17.40
CA TYR A 85 -5.10 6.22 16.21
C TYR A 85 -4.50 7.24 15.26
N SER A 86 -3.24 7.05 14.89
CA SER A 86 -2.54 7.89 13.93
C SER A 86 -2.27 7.10 12.66
N THR A 87 -2.81 7.57 11.54
CA THR A 87 -2.53 7.03 10.22
C THR A 87 -1.72 8.06 9.45
N LEU A 88 -0.61 7.61 8.87
CA LEU A 88 0.10 8.40 7.89
C LEU A 88 -0.65 8.28 6.56
N ALA A 89 -0.79 9.38 5.83
CA ALA A 89 -1.12 9.28 4.42
C ALA A 89 -0.06 8.37 3.78
N SER A 90 -0.48 7.21 3.28
CA SER A 90 0.35 6.52 2.31
C SER A 90 0.57 7.51 1.17
N VAL A 91 1.82 7.76 0.79
CA VAL A 91 2.10 8.52 -0.43
C VAL A 91 1.37 7.79 -1.53
N GLU A 92 0.32 8.40 -2.04
CA GLU A 92 -0.42 7.90 -3.17
C GLU A 92 0.60 7.51 -4.23
N ASN A 93 0.76 6.20 -4.49
CA ASN A 93 1.29 5.81 -5.78
C ASN A 93 0.22 6.30 -6.74
N ILE A 94 0.41 7.51 -7.26
CA ILE A 94 -0.26 7.98 -8.47
C ILE A 94 -0.24 6.76 -9.38
N LYS A 95 -1.42 6.18 -9.62
CA LYS A 95 -1.58 5.09 -10.58
C LYS A 95 -1.31 5.71 -11.94
N GLU A 96 -0.04 5.98 -12.23
CA GLU A 96 0.42 6.21 -13.58
C GLU A 96 0.11 4.90 -14.30
N ASN A 97 -0.86 4.89 -15.22
CA ASN A 97 -1.17 3.69 -16.01
C ASN A 97 -0.10 3.45 -17.10
N ASN A 98 1.17 3.67 -16.74
CA ASN A 98 2.31 3.34 -17.57
C ASN A 98 2.38 1.82 -17.69
N LYS A 99 2.05 1.30 -18.86
CA LYS A 99 2.10 -0.14 -19.17
C LYS A 99 3.29 -0.42 -20.04
N ILE A 100 4.10 -1.39 -19.64
CA ILE A 100 5.23 -1.89 -20.41
C ILE A 100 5.09 -3.40 -20.52
N SER A 101 5.12 -3.90 -21.75
CA SER A 101 5.07 -5.34 -22.02
C SER A 101 6.35 -6.05 -21.56
N ASP A 102 6.29 -7.37 -21.47
CA ASP A 102 7.52 -8.15 -21.54
C ASP A 102 8.20 -7.94 -22.90
N PHE A 103 9.52 -8.15 -22.93
CA PHE A 103 10.28 -8.08 -24.16
C PHE A 103 10.08 -9.33 -24.99
N TYR A 104 10.17 -9.17 -26.31
CA TYR A 104 10.19 -10.31 -27.22
C TYR A 104 11.25 -10.12 -28.32
N PRO A 105 11.90 -11.22 -28.74
CA PRO A 105 11.79 -12.58 -28.18
C PRO A 105 12.47 -12.71 -26.80
N ASN A 106 12.02 -13.68 -25.99
CA ASN A 106 12.65 -14.12 -24.75
C ASN A 106 12.92 -15.64 -24.82
N PRO A 107 14.17 -16.12 -24.71
CA PRO A 107 15.42 -15.37 -24.50
C PRO A 107 15.74 -14.37 -25.62
N ALA A 108 16.40 -13.27 -25.24
CA ALA A 108 16.81 -12.22 -26.15
C ALA A 108 17.98 -12.66 -27.03
N ARG A 109 17.93 -12.30 -28.32
CA ARG A 109 19.05 -12.44 -29.25
C ARG A 109 19.70 -11.06 -29.46
N ASP A 110 19.88 -10.65 -30.71
CA ASP A 110 20.48 -9.35 -31.05
C ASP A 110 19.49 -8.19 -30.95
N ILE A 111 18.20 -8.38 -31.22
CA ILE A 111 17.21 -7.32 -31.17
C ILE A 111 16.02 -7.78 -30.35
N VAL A 112 15.60 -6.93 -29.42
CA VAL A 112 14.37 -7.11 -28.65
C VAL A 112 13.43 -5.95 -28.85
N THR A 113 12.14 -6.21 -28.69
CA THR A 113 11.09 -5.20 -28.76
C THR A 113 10.33 -5.14 -27.46
N PHE A 114 10.07 -3.92 -26.99
CA PHE A 114 9.20 -3.62 -25.85
C PHE A 114 8.02 -2.80 -26.35
N ASN A 115 6.80 -3.23 -26.06
CA ASN A 115 5.62 -2.40 -26.28
C ASN A 115 5.36 -1.57 -25.02
N TYR A 116 5.10 -0.29 -25.18
CA TYR A 116 4.86 0.62 -24.07
C TYR A 116 3.66 1.51 -24.34
N GLN A 117 3.04 1.93 -23.26
CA GLN A 117 2.04 2.98 -23.19
C GLN A 117 2.37 3.80 -21.94
N ILE A 118 2.69 5.07 -22.14
CA ILE A 118 3.08 6.03 -21.12
C ILE A 118 2.03 7.14 -21.09
N GLU A 119 1.56 7.48 -19.89
CA GLU A 119 0.61 8.58 -19.72
C GLU A 119 1.32 9.93 -19.84
N ASN A 120 0.80 10.78 -20.73
CA ASN A 120 1.32 12.10 -21.09
C ASN A 120 2.69 12.04 -21.81
N THR A 121 2.98 13.04 -22.64
CA THR A 121 4.25 13.14 -23.39
C THR A 121 5.39 13.45 -22.42
N GLN A 122 5.94 12.40 -21.82
CA GLN A 122 6.97 12.47 -20.80
C GLN A 122 8.24 11.79 -21.28
N GLU A 123 9.38 12.28 -20.77
CA GLU A 123 10.68 11.64 -21.01
C GLU A 123 10.74 10.29 -20.30
N ALA A 124 10.94 9.24 -21.09
CA ALA A 124 11.12 7.88 -20.62
C ALA A 124 12.52 7.37 -20.97
N THR A 125 13.05 6.51 -20.11
CA THR A 125 14.38 5.92 -20.27
C THR A 125 14.34 4.42 -20.02
N LEU A 126 14.87 3.63 -20.94
CA LEU A 126 15.18 2.22 -20.73
C LEU A 126 16.68 2.10 -20.43
N SER A 127 17.01 1.73 -19.20
CA SER A 127 18.39 1.43 -18.80
C SER A 127 18.58 -0.07 -18.63
N ILE A 128 19.73 -0.60 -19.08
CA ILE A 128 20.12 -2.00 -18.92
C ILE A 128 21.37 -2.05 -18.04
N TYR A 129 21.38 -2.99 -17.10
CA TYR A 129 22.39 -3.19 -16.08
C TYR A 129 22.91 -4.63 -16.11
N ASP A 130 24.20 -4.81 -15.86
CA ASP A 130 24.78 -6.13 -15.63
C ASP A 130 24.53 -6.64 -14.19
N LEU A 131 25.02 -7.83 -13.87
CA LEU A 131 24.87 -8.45 -12.54
C LEU A 131 25.54 -7.68 -11.40
N THR A 132 26.50 -6.79 -11.72
CA THR A 132 27.16 -5.93 -10.72
C THR A 132 26.39 -4.64 -10.47
N GLY A 133 25.30 -4.39 -11.21
CA GLY A 133 24.56 -3.15 -11.19
C GLY A 133 25.17 -2.05 -12.07
N SER A 134 26.19 -2.37 -12.88
CA SER A 134 26.80 -1.40 -13.79
C SER A 134 25.88 -1.18 -15.00
N LYS A 135 25.60 0.09 -15.32
CA LYS A 135 24.76 0.44 -16.47
C LYS A 135 25.53 0.19 -17.78
N VAL A 136 25.03 -0.72 -18.60
CA VAL A 136 25.64 -1.12 -19.88
C VAL A 136 24.94 -0.53 -21.10
N LYS A 137 23.69 -0.08 -20.96
CA LYS A 137 22.95 0.62 -22.02
C LYS A 137 21.93 1.58 -21.43
N ASP A 138 21.69 2.69 -22.13
CA ASP A 138 20.70 3.71 -21.75
C ASP A 138 20.04 4.26 -23.00
N ILE A 139 18.70 4.24 -23.05
CA ILE A 139 17.93 4.64 -24.24
C ILE A 139 16.82 5.58 -23.80
N ARG A 140 16.88 6.82 -24.27
CA ARG A 140 15.84 7.83 -24.03
C ARG A 140 14.84 7.85 -25.16
N PHE A 141 13.57 7.94 -24.83
CA PHE A 141 12.48 8.04 -25.79
C PHE A 141 11.33 8.89 -25.22
N ASN A 142 10.57 9.53 -26.10
CA ASN A 142 9.45 10.38 -25.73
C ASN A 142 8.29 10.09 -26.69
N ALA A 143 7.37 9.24 -26.25
CA ALA A 143 6.16 8.92 -26.98
C ALA A 143 5.11 8.36 -26.00
N LEU A 144 3.84 8.63 -26.29
CA LEU A 144 2.70 8.17 -25.50
C LEU A 144 2.50 6.65 -25.59
N SER A 145 2.83 6.05 -26.73
CA SER A 145 2.78 4.62 -26.93
C SER A 145 3.60 4.21 -28.15
N GLY A 146 3.99 2.94 -28.20
CA GLY A 146 4.68 2.39 -29.35
C GLY A 146 5.49 1.15 -29.02
N SER A 147 6.38 0.81 -29.95
CA SER A 147 7.31 -0.30 -29.84
C SER A 147 8.74 0.22 -29.83
N LEU A 148 9.47 -0.03 -28.74
CA LEU A 148 10.87 0.30 -28.60
C LEU A 148 11.71 -0.89 -29.04
N LYS A 149 12.37 -0.78 -30.20
CA LYS A 149 13.34 -1.77 -30.67
C LYS A 149 14.71 -1.45 -30.07
N THR A 150 15.32 -2.42 -29.42
CA THR A 150 16.62 -2.28 -28.76
C THR A 150 17.59 -3.33 -29.29
N ASP A 151 18.71 -2.85 -29.83
CA ASP A 151 19.85 -3.69 -30.24
C ASP A 151 20.68 -4.08 -29.00
N LEU A 152 20.91 -5.37 -28.81
CA LEU A 152 21.70 -5.97 -27.73
C LEU A 152 22.92 -6.73 -28.27
N SER A 153 23.21 -6.66 -29.58
CA SER A 153 24.32 -7.39 -30.24
C SER A 153 25.69 -7.14 -29.59
N ALA A 154 25.90 -5.92 -29.08
CA ALA A 154 27.13 -5.53 -28.39
C ALA A 154 27.29 -6.17 -26.99
N LEU A 155 26.22 -6.72 -26.41
CA LEU A 155 26.24 -7.35 -25.09
C LEU A 155 26.61 -8.84 -25.22
N LYS A 156 27.36 -9.35 -24.25
CA LYS A 156 27.73 -10.77 -24.19
C LYS A 156 26.52 -11.61 -23.75
N PRO A 157 26.46 -12.91 -24.11
CA PRO A 157 25.45 -13.81 -23.56
C PRO A 157 25.52 -13.84 -22.03
N GLY A 158 24.36 -13.80 -21.38
CA GLY A 158 24.31 -13.70 -19.93
C GLY A 158 22.98 -13.15 -19.40
N VAL A 159 22.94 -12.94 -18.09
CA VAL A 159 21.79 -12.38 -17.38
C VAL A 159 22.02 -10.90 -17.13
N TYR A 160 21.02 -10.08 -17.44
CA TYR A 160 20.99 -8.65 -17.22
C TYR A 160 19.67 -8.24 -16.57
N PHE A 161 19.62 -7.02 -16.07
CA PHE A 161 18.39 -6.38 -15.63
C PHE A 161 18.13 -5.16 -16.48
N TYR A 162 16.86 -4.89 -16.77
CA TYR A 162 16.46 -3.63 -17.36
C TYR A 162 15.48 -2.92 -16.45
N THR A 163 15.59 -1.60 -16.40
CA THR A 163 14.69 -0.72 -15.66
C THR A 163 14.14 0.34 -16.60
N PHE A 164 12.83 0.47 -16.61
CA PHE A 164 12.14 1.59 -17.25
C PHE A 164 11.93 2.70 -16.25
N TYR A 165 12.34 3.91 -16.65
CA TYR A 165 12.14 5.14 -15.91
C TYR A 165 11.19 6.05 -16.67
N VAL A 166 10.26 6.69 -15.95
CA VAL A 166 9.42 7.79 -16.46
C VAL A 166 9.60 8.96 -15.50
N ARG A 167 9.97 10.14 -16.02
CA ARG A 167 10.33 11.32 -15.20
C ARG A 167 11.41 11.03 -14.14
N GLY A 168 12.33 10.13 -14.47
CA GLY A 168 13.39 9.69 -13.54
C GLY A 168 12.93 8.73 -12.43
N LYS A 169 11.63 8.39 -12.34
CA LYS A 169 11.11 7.38 -11.40
C LYS A 169 11.11 6.01 -12.07
N ALA A 170 11.66 5.00 -11.40
CA ALA A 170 11.60 3.62 -11.87
C ALA A 170 10.17 3.09 -11.79
N ILE A 171 9.63 2.64 -12.92
CA ILE A 171 8.26 2.11 -13.01
C ILE A 171 8.22 0.59 -13.19
N ALA A 172 9.28 -0.01 -13.74
CA ALA A 172 9.41 -1.46 -13.86
C ALA A 172 10.88 -1.86 -13.91
N THR A 173 11.25 -2.92 -13.18
CA THR A 173 12.56 -3.59 -13.30
C THR A 173 12.33 -5.08 -13.53
N LYS A 174 12.95 -5.64 -14.57
CA LYS A 174 12.80 -7.06 -14.92
C LYS A 174 14.13 -7.63 -15.39
N ARG A 175 14.22 -8.97 -15.32
CA ARG A 175 15.36 -9.74 -15.80
C ARG A 175 15.26 -9.98 -17.30
N ILE A 176 16.38 -9.87 -18.00
CA ILE A 176 16.53 -10.27 -19.41
C ILE A 176 17.69 -11.26 -19.53
N VAL A 177 17.46 -12.34 -20.29
CA VAL A 177 18.47 -13.35 -20.58
C VAL A 177 18.84 -13.23 -22.04
N ILE A 178 20.12 -12.99 -22.33
CA ILE A 178 20.64 -12.91 -23.69
C ILE A 178 21.25 -14.27 -24.04
N ALA A 179 20.67 -14.95 -25.02
CA ALA A 179 21.13 -16.22 -25.56
C ALA A 179 21.45 -16.04 -27.05
N ARG A 180 22.67 -16.40 -27.45
CA ARG A 180 23.11 -16.40 -28.85
C ARG A 180 22.88 -17.77 -29.47
#